data_AF-A0A354J265-F1
#
_entry.id   AF-A0A354J265-F1
#
_cell.length_a   1.000
_cell.length_b   1.000
_cell.length_c   1.000
_cell.angle_alpha   90.00
_cell.angle_beta   90.00
_cell.angle_gamma   90.00
#
_symmetry.space_group_name_H-M   'P 1'
#
loop_
_entity.id
_entity.type
_entity.pdbx_description
1 polymer ?
#
loop_
_entity_poly.entity_id
_entity_poly.type
_entity_poly.pdbx_seq_one_letter_code
_entity_poly.pdbx_strand_id
1 'polypeptide(L)'
;KTIAANKSSIDDYLDLILLWYRDILMLKATNDPNLLLYKEEYQFIKKQANIRSYDEIENIINAIDKAKLRLRANVNFDITIELMLLTIKENSNG
;
A
#
# COMPACT_ATOMS: atom_id res chain seq x y z
N LYS A 1 19.49 -15.68 14.78
CA LYS A 1 18.99 -16.15 13.46
C LYS A 1 17.60 -15.58 13.09
N THR A 2 17.06 -14.60 13.81
CA THR A 2 15.62 -14.25 13.75
C THR A 2 15.30 -12.98 12.94
N ILE A 3 16.28 -12.09 12.72
CA ILE A 3 16.04 -10.78 12.10
C ILE A 3 15.83 -10.88 10.57
N ALA A 4 16.56 -11.77 9.90
CA ALA A 4 16.46 -11.94 8.44
C ALA A 4 15.10 -12.55 8.01
N ALA A 5 14.57 -13.50 8.80
CA ALA A 5 13.25 -14.08 8.57
C ALA A 5 12.14 -13.00 8.69
N ASN A 6 12.19 -12.17 9.74
CA ASN A 6 11.22 -11.08 9.92
C ASN A 6 11.29 -10.01 8.82
N LYS A 7 12.49 -9.70 8.30
CA LYS A 7 12.67 -8.74 7.21
C LYS A 7 12.10 -9.22 5.88
N SER A 8 12.23 -10.52 5.57
CA SER A 8 11.59 -11.09 4.37
C SER A 8 10.08 -11.00 4.49
N SER A 9 9.53 -11.37 5.65
CA SER A 9 8.08 -11.34 5.87
C SER A 9 7.48 -9.95 5.71
N ILE A 10 8.12 -8.89 6.21
CA ILE A 10 7.57 -7.54 6.05
C ILE A 10 7.59 -7.05 4.61
N ASP A 11 8.64 -7.33 3.82
CA ASP A 11 8.66 -6.92 2.40
C ASP A 11 7.50 -7.56 1.66
N ASP A 12 7.25 -8.85 1.91
CA ASP A 12 6.10 -9.59 1.36
C ASP A 12 4.75 -8.97 1.77
N TYR A 13 4.58 -8.59 3.04
CA TYR A 13 3.36 -7.93 3.50
C TYR A 13 3.16 -6.54 2.86
N LEU A 14 4.23 -5.74 2.75
CA LEU A 14 4.17 -4.43 2.10
C LEU A 14 3.87 -4.58 0.60
N ASP A 15 4.36 -5.64 -0.04
CA ASP A 15 4.01 -5.97 -1.42
C ASP A 15 2.54 -6.34 -1.59
N LEU A 16 1.96 -7.12 -0.68
CA LEU A 16 0.52 -7.42 -0.71
C LEU A 16 -0.32 -6.14 -0.57
N ILE A 17 0.07 -5.23 0.32
CA ILE A 17 -0.62 -3.94 0.51
C ILE A 17 -0.46 -3.06 -0.74
N LEU A 18 0.74 -3.01 -1.33
CA LEU A 18 1.00 -2.26 -2.56
C LEU A 18 0.13 -2.77 -3.73
N LEU A 19 0.07 -4.09 -3.91
CA LEU A 19 -0.78 -4.73 -4.92
C LEU A 19 -2.26 -4.43 -4.70
N TRP A 20 -2.71 -4.36 -3.44
CA TRP A 20 -4.08 -3.98 -3.12
C TRP A 20 -4.41 -2.54 -3.55
N TYR A 21 -3.54 -1.57 -3.23
CA TYR A 21 -3.75 -0.18 -3.66
C TYR A 21 -3.59 0.01 -5.17
N ARG A 22 -2.76 -0.81 -5.83
CA ARG A 22 -2.69 -0.89 -7.29
C ARG A 22 -4.04 -1.31 -7.87
N ASP A 23 -4.69 -2.34 -7.35
CA ASP A 23 -6.01 -2.77 -7.84
C ASP A 23 -7.08 -1.68 -7.66
N ILE A 24 -7.04 -0.96 -6.53
CA ILE A 24 -7.92 0.21 -6.30
C ILE A 24 -7.68 1.27 -7.37
N LEU A 25 -6.43 1.63 -7.62
CA LEU A 25 -6.06 2.63 -8.62
C LEU A 25 -6.45 2.18 -10.04
N MET A 26 -6.16 0.93 -10.39
CA MET A 26 -6.50 0.32 -11.68
C MET A 26 -8.00 0.36 -11.94
N LEU A 27 -8.82 -0.06 -10.96
CA LEU A 27 -10.27 0.00 -11.11
C LEU A 27 -10.76 1.43 -11.24
N LYS A 28 -10.23 2.36 -10.44
CA LYS A 28 -10.62 3.78 -10.50
C LYS A 28 -10.33 4.40 -11.86
N ALA A 29 -9.17 4.08 -12.45
CA ALA A 29 -8.72 4.64 -13.72
C ALA A 29 -9.38 4.00 -14.96
N THR A 30 -9.68 2.71 -14.91
CA THR A 30 -10.12 1.94 -16.10
C THR A 30 -11.58 1.53 -16.04
N ASN A 31 -12.17 1.44 -14.84
CA ASN A 31 -13.47 0.84 -14.57
C ASN A 31 -13.61 -0.61 -15.10
N ASP A 32 -12.48 -1.31 -15.35
CA ASP A 32 -12.46 -2.69 -15.85
C ASP A 32 -12.04 -3.67 -14.74
N PRO A 33 -12.99 -4.47 -14.20
CA PRO A 33 -12.68 -5.46 -13.17
C PRO A 33 -11.81 -6.62 -13.67
N ASN A 34 -11.66 -6.82 -14.97
CA ASN A 34 -10.83 -7.92 -15.52
C ASN A 34 -9.34 -7.71 -15.26
N LEU A 35 -8.93 -6.47 -15.03
CA LEU A 35 -7.55 -6.07 -14.78
C LEU A 35 -7.13 -6.25 -13.31
N LEU A 36 -8.06 -6.60 -12.41
CA LEU A 36 -7.78 -6.78 -10.99
C LEU A 36 -7.05 -8.08 -10.72
N LEU A 37 -6.09 -8.03 -9.81
CA LEU A 37 -5.44 -9.22 -9.25
C LEU A 37 -6.40 -9.92 -8.27
N TYR A 38 -7.02 -9.18 -7.36
CA TYR A 38 -7.93 -9.68 -6.34
C TYR A 38 -9.39 -9.59 -6.80
N LYS A 39 -9.73 -10.32 -7.86
CA LYS A 39 -11.07 -10.28 -8.48
C LYS A 39 -12.20 -10.64 -7.52
N GLU A 40 -11.94 -11.57 -6.61
CA GLU A 40 -12.89 -12.01 -5.58
C GLU A 40 -13.28 -10.87 -4.62
N GLU A 41 -12.38 -9.89 -4.44
CA GLU A 41 -12.55 -8.75 -3.53
C GLU A 41 -13.09 -7.50 -4.23
N TYR A 42 -13.59 -7.63 -5.47
CA TYR A 42 -14.04 -6.52 -6.31
C TYR A 42 -14.96 -5.52 -5.59
N GLN A 43 -15.88 -6.00 -4.76
CA GLN A 43 -16.81 -5.11 -4.04
C GLN A 43 -16.09 -4.17 -3.06
N PHE A 44 -15.06 -4.66 -2.38
CA PHE A 44 -14.25 -3.84 -1.47
C PHE A 44 -13.36 -2.87 -2.22
N ILE A 45 -12.71 -3.34 -3.30
CA ILE A 45 -11.88 -2.51 -4.18
C ILE A 45 -12.70 -1.38 -4.78
N LYS A 46 -13.89 -1.68 -5.31
CA LYS A 46 -14.84 -0.69 -5.85
C LYS A 46 -15.24 0.34 -4.81
N LYS A 47 -15.57 -0.09 -3.59
CA LYS A 47 -15.92 0.82 -2.50
C LYS A 47 -14.77 1.79 -2.21
N GLN A 48 -13.53 1.30 -2.14
CA GLN A 48 -12.36 2.15 -1.90
C GLN A 48 -12.08 3.10 -3.07
N ALA A 49 -12.17 2.62 -4.31
CA ALA A 49 -11.98 3.41 -5.52
C ALA A 49 -12.99 4.57 -5.64
N ASN A 50 -14.19 4.40 -5.08
CA ASN A 50 -15.23 5.43 -5.06
C ASN A 50 -15.00 6.51 -3.99
N ILE A 51 -14.45 6.16 -2.83
CA ILE A 51 -14.33 7.10 -1.69
C ILE A 51 -12.98 7.84 -1.64
N ARG A 52 -11.92 7.27 -2.24
CA ARG A 52 -10.58 7.87 -2.24
C ARG A 52 -10.31 8.59 -3.55
N SER A 53 -9.71 9.77 -3.49
CA SER A 53 -9.14 10.48 -4.65
C SER A 53 -7.91 9.78 -5.21
N TYR A 54 -7.50 10.17 -6.42
CA TYR A 54 -6.26 9.68 -7.01
C TYR A 54 -5.04 10.04 -6.16
N ASP A 55 -4.99 11.29 -5.68
CA ASP A 55 -3.89 11.80 -4.87
C ASP A 55 -3.78 11.03 -3.54
N GLU A 56 -4.88 10.71 -2.88
CA GLU A 56 -4.85 9.88 -1.66
C GLU A 56 -4.29 8.48 -1.91
N ILE A 57 -4.70 7.82 -3.01
CA ILE A 57 -4.22 6.48 -3.35
C ILE A 57 -2.71 6.53 -3.68
N GLU A 58 -2.31 7.50 -4.50
CA GLU A 58 -0.93 7.72 -4.91
C GLU A 58 -0.04 8.06 -3.70
N ASN A 59 -0.52 8.87 -2.76
CA ASN A 59 0.20 9.18 -1.52
C ASN A 59 0.46 7.92 -0.68
N ILE A 60 -0.52 7.02 -0.59
CA ILE A 60 -0.37 5.76 0.15
C ILE A 60 0.66 4.84 -0.53
N ILE A 61 0.56 4.68 -1.85
CA ILE A 61 1.52 3.91 -2.67
C ILE A 61 2.94 4.44 -2.44
N ASN A 62 3.13 5.76 -2.55
CA ASN A 62 4.43 6.40 -2.33
C ASN A 62 4.95 6.25 -0.89
N ALA A 63 4.08 6.26 0.12
CA ALA A 63 4.46 6.03 1.51
C ALA A 63 5.01 4.60 1.70
N ILE A 64 4.34 3.61 1.10
CA ILE A 64 4.75 2.20 1.14
C ILE A 64 6.09 2.02 0.42
N ASP A 65 6.26 2.55 -0.78
CA ASP A 65 7.52 2.44 -1.53
C ASP A 65 8.69 3.08 -0.79
N LYS A 66 8.49 4.24 -0.17
CA LYS A 66 9.50 4.87 0.69
C LYS A 66 9.84 4.01 1.90
N ALA A 67 8.86 3.35 2.51
CA ALA A 67 9.10 2.43 3.63
C ALA A 67 9.96 1.23 3.18
N LYS A 68 9.61 0.59 2.05
CA LYS A 68 10.39 -0.52 1.48
C LYS A 68 11.83 -0.11 1.17
N LEU A 69 12.04 1.05 0.55
CA LEU A 69 13.38 1.59 0.27
C LEU A 69 14.21 1.76 1.55
N ARG A 70 13.62 2.33 2.61
CA ARG A 70 14.28 2.51 3.91
C ARG A 70 14.62 1.17 4.58
N LEU A 71 13.69 0.22 4.58
CA LEU A 71 13.92 -1.11 5.17
C LEU A 71 15.04 -1.87 4.43
N ARG A 72 15.08 -1.79 3.09
CA ARG A 72 16.16 -2.37 2.26
C ARG A 72 17.51 -1.71 2.53
N ALA A 73 17.52 -0.41 2.81
CA ALA A 73 18.69 0.32 3.27
C ALA A 73 19.06 0.02 4.75
N ASN A 74 18.39 -0.94 5.40
CA ASN A 74 18.59 -1.34 6.79
C ASN A 74 18.30 -0.25 7.84
N VAL A 75 17.44 0.72 7.51
CA VAL A 75 16.89 1.69 8.48
C VAL A 75 16.06 0.94 9.53
N ASN A 76 15.98 1.50 10.74
CA ASN A 76 15.20 0.94 11.84
C ASN A 76 13.75 0.67 11.42
N PHE A 77 13.28 -0.54 11.72
CA PHE A 77 11.98 -1.04 11.31
C PHE A 77 10.83 -0.23 11.92
N ASP A 78 10.80 -0.10 13.24
CA ASP A 78 9.68 0.53 13.96
C ASP A 78 9.46 1.96 13.50
N ILE A 79 10.55 2.73 13.41
CA ILE A 79 10.52 4.14 12.95
C ILE A 79 10.04 4.22 11.49
N THR A 80 10.49 3.30 10.63
CA THR A 80 10.11 3.32 9.22
C THR A 80 8.62 3.04 9.03
N ILE A 81 8.08 2.07 9.75
CA ILE A 81 6.65 1.74 9.70
C ILE A 81 5.81 2.85 10.34
N GLU A 82 6.24 3.42 11.47
CA GLU A 82 5.56 4.54 12.12
C GLU A 82 5.43 5.74 11.17
N LEU A 83 6.52 6.12 10.51
CA LEU A 83 6.52 7.23 9.54
C LEU A 83 5.61 6.95 8.34
N MET A 84 5.59 5.71 7.85
CA MET A 84 4.68 5.28 6.78
C MET A 84 3.22 5.45 7.21
N LEU A 85 2.86 4.96 8.40
CA LEU A 85 1.50 5.04 8.93
C LEU A 85 1.06 6.49 9.20
N LEU A 86 1.96 7.34 9.70
CA LEU A 86 1.70 8.77 9.87
C LEU A 86 1.41 9.44 8.52
N THR A 87 2.21 9.16 7.50
CA THR A 87 2.01 9.71 6.14
C THR A 87 0.64 9.29 5.56
N ILE A 88 0.22 8.04 5.80
CA ILE A 88 -1.08 7.53 5.35
C ILE A 88 -2.23 8.20 6.12
N LYS A 89 -2.07 8.43 7.42
CA LYS A 89 -3.11 8.98 8.30
C LYS A 89 -3.33 10.47 8.09
N GLU A 90 -2.26 11.27 8.00
CA GLU A 90 -2.34 12.74 7.91
C GLU A 90 -3.14 13.21 6.69
N ASN A 91 -3.11 12.43 5.60
CA ASN A 91 -3.78 12.77 4.34
C ASN A 91 -5.20 12.21 4.22
N SER A 92 -5.75 11.60 5.28
CA SER A 92 -7.16 11.16 5.35
C SER A 92 -8.10 12.21 5.97
N ASN A 93 -7.55 13.36 6.41
CA ASN A 93 -8.27 14.46 7.07
C ASN A 93 -8.48 15.69 6.15
N GLY A 94 -8.53 15.49 4.83
CA GLY A 94 -8.82 16.52 3.83
C GLY A 94 -10.30 16.57 3.47
#